data_AF-A0A6M5CEF9-F1
#
_entry.id   AF-A0A6M5CEF9-F1
#
_cell.length_a   1.000
_cell.length_b   1.000
_cell.length_c   1.000
_cell.angle_alpha   90.00
_cell.angle_beta   90.00
_cell.angle_gamma   90.00
#
_symmetry.space_group_name_H-M   'P 1'
#
loop_
_entity.id
_entity.type
_entity.pdbx_description
1 polymer ?
#
loop_
_entity_poly.entity_id
_entity_poly.type
_entity_poly.pdbx_seq_one_letter_code
_entity_poly.pdbx_strand_id
1 'polypeptide(L)'
;MAIELSYILESNIKKYKDEKSLQETGIVLSKSDGIARCYGLTKIQAGEMVEFNNGNIKGMALNLEPDVVGVVVFSNDREIQEGNFVRRTGSIVSVPVGPEVLGRVVDALGQPIDGKGQINSKLESRVEVKAPGIMPRESVKEPVQTGLKAVDSLIPIGRGQRE
;
A
#
# COMPACT_ATOMS: atom_id res chain seq x y z
N MET A 1 3.37 -26.93 -16.17
CA MET A 1 4.63 -27.24 -15.45
C MET A 1 5.87 -27.28 -16.34
N ALA A 2 6.06 -28.20 -17.31
CA ALA A 2 7.30 -28.22 -18.10
C ALA A 2 7.48 -27.04 -19.07
N ILE A 3 6.36 -26.50 -19.61
CA ILE A 3 6.37 -25.39 -20.58
C ILE A 3 6.72 -24.05 -19.91
N GLU A 4 6.26 -23.83 -18.67
CA GLU A 4 6.53 -22.58 -17.92
C GLU A 4 8.01 -22.45 -17.56
N LEU A 5 8.64 -23.54 -17.13
CA LEU A 5 10.06 -23.54 -16.76
C LEU A 5 10.94 -23.28 -18.00
N SER A 6 10.59 -23.85 -19.15
CA SER A 6 11.36 -23.68 -20.39
C SER A 6 11.30 -22.24 -20.90
N TYR A 7 10.14 -21.59 -20.87
CA TYR A 7 9.99 -20.19 -21.28
C TYR A 7 10.74 -19.23 -20.35
N ILE A 8 10.71 -19.50 -19.04
CA ILE A 8 11.45 -18.73 -18.03
C ILE A 8 12.97 -18.89 -18.23
N LEU A 9 13.45 -20.12 -18.48
CA LEU A 9 14.86 -20.42 -18.73
C LEU A 9 15.37 -19.78 -20.03
N GLU A 10 14.59 -19.83 -21.12
CA GLU A 10 14.96 -19.16 -22.39
C GLU A 10 14.97 -17.64 -22.26
N SER A 11 14.04 -17.08 -21.49
CA SER A 11 14.00 -15.65 -21.16
C SER A 11 15.20 -15.22 -20.31
N ASN A 12 15.62 -16.07 -19.37
CA ASN A 12 16.81 -15.83 -18.53
C ASN A 12 18.11 -15.85 -19.35
N ILE A 13 18.23 -16.73 -20.35
CA ILE A 13 19.39 -16.76 -21.24
C ILE A 13 19.47 -15.49 -22.11
N LYS A 14 18.33 -14.96 -22.57
CA LYS A 14 18.29 -13.69 -23.34
C LYS A 14 18.55 -12.44 -22.48
N LYS A 15 18.24 -12.48 -21.19
CA LYS A 15 18.31 -11.32 -20.26
C LYS A 15 19.58 -11.26 -19.40
N TYR A 16 20.56 -12.14 -19.60
CA TYR A 16 21.83 -12.18 -18.85
C TYR A 16 22.62 -10.85 -18.83
N LYS A 17 22.26 -9.86 -19.67
CA LYS A 17 22.83 -8.50 -19.67
C LYS A 17 22.13 -7.49 -18.74
N ASP A 18 21.04 -7.85 -18.06
CA ASP A 18 20.10 -6.88 -17.48
C ASP A 18 19.79 -7.11 -15.98
N GLU A 19 20.75 -7.62 -15.20
CA GLU A 19 20.56 -7.91 -13.75
C GLU A 19 20.09 -6.70 -12.93
N LYS A 20 20.44 -5.47 -13.32
CA LYS A 20 19.96 -4.26 -12.64
C LYS A 20 18.46 -4.04 -12.81
N SER A 21 17.89 -4.40 -13.97
CA SER A 21 16.47 -4.20 -14.26
C SER A 21 15.57 -5.11 -13.42
N LEU A 22 16.01 -6.35 -13.14
CA LEU A 22 15.26 -7.36 -12.37
C LEU A 22 15.21 -7.06 -10.85
N GLN A 23 16.13 -6.23 -10.34
CA GLN A 23 16.12 -5.81 -8.93
C GLN A 23 14.97 -4.84 -8.62
N GLU A 24 14.56 -4.06 -9.62
CA GLU A 24 13.54 -3.00 -9.49
C GLU A 24 12.24 -3.35 -10.22
N THR A 25 12.31 -4.24 -11.22
CA THR A 25 11.19 -4.64 -12.05
C THR A 25 10.96 -6.15 -11.95
N GLY A 26 9.70 -6.55 -11.83
CA GLY A 26 9.25 -7.94 -11.90
C GLY A 26 8.24 -8.17 -13.01
N ILE A 27 7.81 -9.42 -13.14
CA ILE A 27 6.74 -9.84 -14.06
C ILE A 27 5.61 -10.50 -13.27
N VAL A 28 4.37 -10.25 -13.65
CA VAL A 28 3.21 -10.95 -13.08
C VAL A 28 3.18 -12.38 -13.62
N LEU A 29 3.22 -13.37 -12.72
CA LEU A 29 3.07 -14.78 -13.07
C LEU A 29 1.61 -15.18 -13.16
N SER A 30 0.82 -14.81 -12.16
CA SER A 30 -0.59 -15.13 -12.05
C SER A 30 -1.31 -14.10 -11.20
N LYS A 31 -2.62 -14.03 -11.39
CA LYS A 31 -3.51 -13.12 -10.66
C LYS A 31 -4.74 -13.90 -10.19
N SER A 32 -5.06 -13.81 -8.91
CA SER A 32 -6.24 -14.45 -8.30
C SER A 32 -6.84 -13.52 -7.26
N ASP A 33 -8.13 -13.20 -7.38
CA ASP A 33 -8.93 -12.45 -6.39
C ASP A 33 -8.20 -11.26 -5.72
N GLY A 34 -7.68 -10.32 -6.53
CA GLY A 34 -6.96 -9.15 -6.00
C GLY A 34 -5.53 -9.39 -5.50
N ILE A 35 -5.01 -10.61 -5.63
CA ILE A 35 -3.61 -10.96 -5.33
C ILE A 35 -2.87 -11.26 -6.64
N ALA A 36 -1.79 -10.54 -6.88
CA ALA A 36 -0.86 -10.78 -7.98
C ALA A 36 0.40 -11.48 -7.46
N ARG A 37 0.75 -12.62 -8.04
CA ARG A 37 2.05 -13.29 -7.81
C ARG A 37 3.03 -12.77 -8.83
N CYS A 38 4.12 -12.17 -8.36
CA CYS A 38 5.11 -11.53 -9.22
C CYS A 38 6.46 -12.25 -9.07
N TYR A 39 7.15 -12.50 -10.19
CA TYR A 39 8.52 -13.00 -10.21
C TYR A 39 9.51 -11.84 -10.33
N GLY A 40 10.64 -11.93 -9.63
CA GLY A 40 11.67 -10.89 -9.59
C GLY A 40 11.52 -10.01 -8.35
N LEU A 41 11.71 -8.69 -8.49
CA LEU A 41 11.63 -7.73 -7.38
C LEU A 41 12.56 -8.09 -6.20
N THR A 42 13.78 -8.58 -6.49
CA THR A 42 14.68 -9.18 -5.49
C THR A 42 15.04 -8.28 -4.31
N LYS A 43 14.92 -6.95 -4.45
CA LYS A 43 15.22 -5.98 -3.39
C LYS A 43 13.98 -5.35 -2.75
N ILE A 44 12.78 -5.85 -3.04
CA ILE A 44 11.54 -5.29 -2.47
C ILE A 44 11.47 -5.51 -0.97
N GLN A 45 10.84 -4.57 -0.27
CA GLN A 45 10.58 -4.63 1.16
C GLN A 45 9.14 -5.04 1.45
N ALA A 46 8.91 -5.64 2.61
CA ALA A 46 7.55 -5.92 3.08
C ALA A 46 6.82 -4.60 3.34
N GLY A 47 5.57 -4.49 2.88
CA GLY A 47 4.79 -3.26 2.95
C GLY A 47 5.23 -2.18 1.95
N GLU A 48 6.11 -2.50 0.99
CA GLU A 48 6.49 -1.58 -0.07
C GLU A 48 5.38 -1.46 -1.11
N MET A 49 5.18 -0.24 -1.62
CA MET A 49 4.24 0.02 -2.70
C MET A 49 4.85 -0.40 -4.05
N VAL A 50 4.01 -0.97 -4.90
CA VAL A 50 4.36 -1.34 -6.26
C VAL A 50 3.35 -0.78 -7.25
N GLU A 51 3.81 -0.60 -8.47
CA GLU A 51 3.06 -0.06 -9.59
C GLU A 51 3.02 -1.08 -10.72
N PHE A 52 1.83 -1.30 -11.27
CA PHE A 52 1.62 -2.10 -12.47
C PHE A 52 1.35 -1.17 -13.67
N ASN A 53 1.73 -1.61 -14.88
CA ASN A 53 1.38 -0.96 -16.15
C ASN A 53 1.59 0.57 -16.14
N ASN A 54 2.83 0.99 -15.86
CA ASN A 54 3.26 2.40 -15.85
C ASN A 54 2.56 3.30 -14.81
N GLY A 55 2.06 2.74 -13.71
CA GLY A 55 1.62 3.52 -12.54
C GLY A 55 0.12 3.72 -12.41
N ASN A 56 -0.69 3.16 -13.32
CA ASN A 56 -2.15 3.28 -13.24
C ASN A 56 -2.74 2.47 -12.08
N ILE A 57 -2.10 1.34 -11.75
CA ILE A 57 -2.57 0.41 -10.72
C ILE A 57 -1.51 0.29 -9.66
N LYS A 58 -1.92 0.48 -8.41
CA LYS A 58 -1.05 0.38 -7.24
C LYS A 58 -1.34 -0.91 -6.47
N GLY A 59 -0.30 -1.43 -5.83
CA GLY A 59 -0.42 -2.53 -4.90
C GLY A 59 0.62 -2.46 -3.79
N MET A 60 0.58 -3.42 -2.89
CA MET A 60 1.51 -3.54 -1.77
C MET A 60 2.04 -4.96 -1.67
N ALA A 61 3.35 -5.10 -1.49
CA ALA A 61 3.98 -6.38 -1.23
C ALA A 61 3.65 -6.86 0.19
N LEU A 62 2.93 -7.98 0.29
CA LEU A 62 2.60 -8.63 1.57
C LEU A 62 3.51 -9.81 1.88
N ASN A 63 3.69 -10.71 0.92
CA ASN A 63 4.46 -11.94 1.11
C ASN A 63 5.71 -11.94 0.25
N LEU A 64 6.85 -12.30 0.84
CA LEU A 64 8.15 -12.35 0.17
C LEU A 64 8.67 -13.79 0.22
N GLU A 65 8.51 -14.53 -0.87
CA GLU A 65 9.14 -15.83 -1.08
C GLU A 65 10.43 -15.65 -1.89
N PRO A 66 11.36 -16.63 -1.91
CA PRO A 66 12.67 -16.48 -2.54
C PRO A 66 12.62 -16.03 -4.01
N ASP A 67 11.64 -16.53 -4.75
CA ASP A 67 11.48 -16.26 -6.19
C ASP A 67 10.15 -15.56 -6.52
N VAL A 68 9.21 -15.52 -5.57
CA VAL A 68 7.84 -15.06 -5.81
C VAL A 68 7.43 -14.04 -4.74
N VAL A 69 6.91 -12.90 -5.19
CA VAL A 69 6.38 -11.85 -4.33
C VAL A 69 4.87 -11.83 -4.46
N GLY A 70 4.17 -11.94 -3.34
CA GLY A 70 2.72 -11.78 -3.24
C GLY A 70 2.38 -10.31 -3.06
N VAL A 71 1.74 -9.71 -4.07
CA VAL A 71 1.29 -8.32 -4.07
C VAL A 71 -0.22 -8.27 -3.96
N VAL A 72 -0.74 -7.51 -3.01
CA VAL A 72 -2.17 -7.15 -2.97
C VAL A 72 -2.40 -5.92 -3.82
N VAL A 73 -3.37 -6.00 -4.72
CA VAL A 73 -3.73 -4.94 -5.64
C VAL A 73 -4.79 -4.06 -4.98
N PHE A 74 -4.58 -2.74 -4.98
CA PHE A 74 -5.51 -1.78 -4.36
C PHE A 74 -6.58 -1.27 -5.33
N SER A 75 -6.37 -1.41 -6.65
CA SER A 75 -7.29 -0.98 -7.69
C SER A 75 -7.94 -2.18 -8.41
N ASN A 76 -8.66 -1.90 -9.50
CA ASN A 76 -9.29 -2.94 -10.32
C ASN A 76 -8.24 -3.91 -10.88
N ASP A 77 -8.30 -5.14 -10.40
CA ASP A 77 -7.36 -6.19 -10.74
C ASP A 77 -7.56 -6.69 -12.19
N ARG A 78 -8.69 -6.40 -12.86
CA ARG A 78 -9.05 -6.89 -14.21
C ARG A 78 -8.10 -6.42 -15.31
N GLU A 79 -7.44 -5.30 -15.09
CA GLU A 79 -6.48 -4.72 -16.04
C GLU A 79 -5.10 -5.37 -15.94
N ILE A 80 -4.84 -6.16 -14.88
CA ILE A 80 -3.59 -6.88 -14.70
C ILE A 80 -3.67 -8.21 -15.45
N GLN A 81 -2.72 -8.42 -16.34
CA GLN A 81 -2.54 -9.66 -17.08
C GLN A 81 -1.21 -10.33 -16.73
N GLU A 82 -1.14 -11.64 -16.95
CA GLU A 82 0.10 -12.40 -16.85
C GLU A 82 1.14 -11.85 -17.83
N GLY A 83 2.39 -11.75 -17.38
CA GLY A 83 3.48 -11.13 -18.13
C GLY A 83 3.54 -9.60 -18.05
N ASN A 84 2.59 -8.93 -17.38
CA ASN A 84 2.70 -7.48 -17.13
C ASN A 84 3.92 -7.17 -16.25
N PHE A 85 4.50 -6.00 -16.48
CA PHE A 85 5.62 -5.52 -15.68
C PHE A 85 5.13 -4.88 -14.39
N VAL A 86 5.86 -5.15 -13.32
CA VAL A 86 5.63 -4.59 -11.99
C VAL A 86 6.87 -3.84 -11.57
N ARG A 87 6.73 -2.62 -11.08
CA ARG A 87 7.85 -1.81 -10.62
C ARG A 87 7.66 -1.45 -9.16
N ARG A 88 8.70 -1.58 -8.37
CA ARG A 88 8.72 -1.09 -6.99
C ARG A 88 8.86 0.44 -6.94
N THR A 89 8.23 1.10 -5.97
CA THR A 89 8.36 2.56 -5.82
C THR A 89 9.49 2.98 -4.88
N GLY A 90 10.10 2.04 -4.14
CA GLY A 90 11.13 2.32 -3.14
C GLY A 90 10.56 2.85 -1.81
N SER A 91 9.22 3.00 -1.73
CA SER A 91 8.55 3.63 -0.60
C SER A 91 7.58 2.65 0.05
N ILE A 92 7.69 2.51 1.37
CA ILE A 92 6.67 1.84 2.19
C ILE A 92 5.36 2.63 2.03
N VAL A 93 4.22 1.93 2.02
CA VAL A 93 2.90 2.54 1.83
C VAL A 93 2.75 3.79 2.72
N SER A 94 2.70 4.94 2.06
CA SER A 94 2.51 6.27 2.62
C SER A 94 1.26 6.92 2.05
N VAL A 95 0.66 7.79 2.85
CA VAL A 95 -0.49 8.62 2.46
C VAL A 95 -0.18 10.09 2.73
N PRO A 96 -0.72 11.01 1.92
CA PRO A 96 -0.60 12.44 2.18
C PRO A 96 -1.32 12.82 3.48
N VAL A 97 -0.64 13.58 4.33
CA VAL A 97 -1.19 14.08 5.60
C VAL A 97 -0.99 15.58 5.73
N GLY A 98 -1.97 16.27 6.31
CA GLY A 98 -1.86 17.70 6.56
C GLY A 98 -3.21 18.39 6.67
N PRO A 99 -3.22 19.68 7.03
CA PRO A 99 -4.43 20.48 7.07
C PRO A 99 -5.14 20.58 5.72
N GLU A 100 -4.43 20.34 4.61
CA GLU A 100 -4.97 20.39 3.24
C GLU A 100 -6.00 19.28 2.97
N VAL A 101 -6.02 18.23 3.79
CA VAL A 101 -6.98 17.11 3.69
C VAL A 101 -8.32 17.44 4.39
N LEU A 102 -8.36 18.45 5.27
CA LEU A 102 -9.56 18.78 6.03
C LEU A 102 -10.72 19.18 5.10
N GLY A 103 -11.88 18.55 5.29
CA GLY A 103 -13.09 18.80 4.49
C GLY A 103 -13.08 18.21 3.07
N ARG A 104 -12.06 17.42 2.74
CA ARG A 104 -11.99 16.64 1.49
C ARG A 104 -12.57 15.24 1.70
N VAL A 105 -13.01 14.62 0.61
CA VAL A 105 -13.29 13.18 0.58
C VAL A 105 -12.16 12.50 -0.18
N VAL A 106 -11.47 11.60 0.51
CA VAL A 106 -10.31 10.86 -0.01
C VAL A 106 -10.55 9.36 0.04
N ASP A 107 -9.88 8.62 -0.84
CA ASP A 107 -9.80 7.16 -0.77
C ASP A 107 -8.77 6.70 0.28
N ALA A 108 -8.60 5.37 0.40
CA ALA A 108 -7.66 4.77 1.34
C ALA A 108 -6.18 5.06 1.03
N LEU A 109 -5.86 5.50 -0.19
CA LEU A 109 -4.51 5.91 -0.62
C LEU A 109 -4.31 7.43 -0.52
N GLY A 110 -5.31 8.17 -0.03
CA GLY A 110 -5.28 9.62 0.10
C GLY A 110 -5.53 10.37 -1.21
N GLN A 111 -6.02 9.71 -2.26
CA GLN A 111 -6.41 10.36 -3.51
C GLN A 111 -7.81 10.99 -3.36
N PRO A 112 -8.02 12.24 -3.82
CA PRO A 112 -9.31 12.90 -3.69
C PRO A 112 -10.35 12.30 -4.64
N ILE A 113 -11.53 11.98 -4.10
CA ILE A 113 -12.69 11.46 -4.84
C ILE A 113 -13.88 12.42 -4.86
N ASP A 114 -13.73 13.61 -4.28
CA ASP A 114 -14.78 14.64 -4.19
C ASP A 114 -14.91 15.54 -5.44
N GLY A 115 -14.07 15.34 -6.46
CA GLY A 115 -14.08 16.15 -7.68
C GLY A 115 -13.58 17.59 -7.52
N LYS A 116 -13.06 17.97 -6.35
CA LYS A 116 -12.58 19.34 -6.06
C LYS A 116 -11.13 19.61 -6.47
N GLY A 117 -10.57 18.78 -7.37
CA GLY A 117 -9.17 18.85 -7.80
C GLY A 117 -8.19 18.10 -6.90
N GLN A 118 -6.88 18.24 -7.14
CA GLN A 118 -5.85 17.52 -6.38
C GLN A 118 -5.65 18.09 -4.97
N ILE A 119 -5.12 17.27 -4.05
CA ILE A 119 -4.72 17.71 -2.71
C ILE A 119 -3.20 17.94 -2.74
N ASN A 120 -2.79 19.20 -2.57
CA ASN A 120 -1.38 19.58 -2.53
C ASN A 120 -0.84 19.48 -1.10
N SER A 121 -0.77 18.25 -0.57
CA SER A 121 -0.14 18.01 0.72
C SER A 121 1.38 18.17 0.61
N LYS A 122 2.01 18.80 1.61
CA LYS A 122 3.47 18.92 1.70
C LYS A 122 4.14 17.75 2.42
N LEU A 123 3.36 16.98 3.16
CA LEU A 123 3.85 15.90 4.01
C LEU A 123 3.16 14.59 3.65
N GLU A 124 3.91 13.51 3.79
CA GLU A 124 3.42 12.14 3.74
C GLU A 124 3.76 11.43 5.04
N SER A 125 2.87 10.54 5.48
CA SER A 125 3.09 9.68 6.63
C SER A 125 2.93 8.23 6.19
N ARG A 126 3.75 7.33 6.77
CA ARG A 126 3.56 5.89 6.59
C ARG A 126 2.25 5.47 7.23
N VAL A 127 1.55 4.52 6.61
CA VAL A 127 0.29 3.98 7.13
C VAL A 127 0.56 3.11 8.35
N GLU A 128 1.61 2.29 8.29
CA GLU A 128 2.01 1.44 9.41
C GLU A 128 3.08 2.14 10.26
N VAL A 129 2.65 2.70 11.39
CA VAL A 129 3.52 3.30 12.39
C VAL A 129 3.27 2.65 13.73
N LYS A 130 4.35 2.34 14.46
CA LYS A 130 4.25 1.79 15.81
C LYS A 130 3.54 2.78 16.72
N ALA A 131 2.50 2.32 17.41
CA ALA A 131 1.77 3.15 18.37
C ALA A 131 2.70 3.63 19.51
N PRO A 132 2.42 4.80 20.10
CA PRO A 132 3.15 5.28 21.27
C PRO A 132 3.13 4.25 22.42
N GLY A 133 4.29 4.07 23.05
CA GLY A 133 4.45 3.22 24.24
C GLY A 133 3.68 3.77 25.45
N ILE A 134 3.83 3.16 26.62
CA ILE A 134 3.11 3.59 27.84
C ILE A 134 3.65 4.91 28.38
N MET A 135 4.98 5.09 28.39
CA MET A 135 5.64 6.27 28.96
C MET A 135 5.19 7.63 28.39
N PRO A 136 5.01 7.81 27.06
CA PRO A 136 4.51 9.07 26.50
C PRO A 136 2.99 9.27 26.64
N ARG A 137 2.24 8.32 27.24
CA ARG A 137 0.79 8.46 27.40
C ARG A 137 0.49 9.28 28.63
N GLU A 138 -0.48 10.17 28.49
CA GLU A 138 -1.06 10.90 29.61
C GLU A 138 -2.44 10.33 29.94
N SER A 139 -2.83 10.40 31.21
CA SER A 139 -4.19 10.09 31.61
C SER A 139 -5.17 11.01 30.89
N VAL A 140 -6.27 10.45 30.41
CA VAL A 140 -7.34 11.21 29.75
C VAL A 140 -8.01 12.13 30.77
N LYS A 141 -7.92 13.44 30.54
CA LYS A 141 -8.47 14.49 31.43
C LYS A 141 -9.44 15.45 30.75
N GLU A 142 -9.42 15.50 29.42
CA GLU A 142 -10.26 16.40 28.63
C GLU A 142 -11.51 15.65 28.12
N PRO A 143 -12.73 16.15 28.33
CA PRO A 143 -13.93 15.52 27.79
C PRO A 143 -14.09 15.82 26.28
N VAL A 144 -14.60 14.84 25.53
CA VAL A 144 -15.07 15.00 24.15
C VAL A 144 -16.60 15.05 24.19
N GLN A 145 -17.16 16.21 23.88
CA GLN A 145 -18.61 16.42 23.91
C GLN A 145 -19.25 15.77 22.68
N THR A 146 -20.14 14.80 22.91
CA THR A 146 -20.91 14.17 21.82
C THR A 146 -22.19 14.95 21.52
N GLY A 147 -22.72 15.69 22.49
CA GLY A 147 -24.02 16.37 22.40
C GLY A 147 -25.20 15.44 22.71
N LEU A 148 -24.94 14.18 23.06
CA LEU A 148 -25.95 13.19 23.40
C LEU A 148 -26.04 13.09 24.92
N LYS A 149 -27.14 13.60 25.51
CA LYS A 149 -27.36 13.59 26.98
C LYS A 149 -27.13 12.23 27.62
N ALA A 150 -27.59 11.15 26.98
CA ALA A 150 -27.42 9.80 27.51
C ALA A 150 -25.95 9.37 27.55
N VAL A 151 -25.17 9.68 26.51
CA VAL A 151 -23.74 9.34 26.44
C VAL A 151 -22.96 10.25 27.38
N ASP A 152 -23.09 11.56 27.24
CA ASP A 152 -22.31 12.54 28.01
C ASP A 152 -22.56 12.46 29.53
N SER A 153 -23.73 11.97 29.97
CA SER A 153 -24.05 11.82 31.41
C SER A 153 -23.68 10.45 31.97
N LEU A 154 -23.92 9.37 31.23
CA LEU A 154 -23.77 7.99 31.74
C LEU A 154 -22.41 7.39 31.39
N ILE A 155 -21.88 7.70 30.21
CA ILE A 155 -20.66 7.12 29.63
C ILE A 155 -19.84 8.26 29.00
N PRO A 156 -19.23 9.14 29.80
CA PRO A 156 -18.48 10.27 29.27
C PRO A 156 -17.26 9.78 28.48
N ILE A 157 -17.09 10.31 27.27
CA ILE A 157 -15.96 9.99 26.39
C ILE A 157 -14.88 11.05 26.57
N GLY A 158 -13.66 10.64 26.88
CA GLY A 158 -12.52 11.54 27.00
C GLY A 158 -11.61 11.59 25.76
N ARG A 159 -10.84 12.66 25.62
CA ARG A 159 -9.93 12.86 24.49
C ARG A 159 -8.75 11.89 24.56
N GLY A 160 -8.63 11.03 23.55
CA GLY A 160 -7.64 9.95 23.53
C GLY A 160 -8.16 8.63 24.10
N GLN A 161 -9.42 8.58 24.54
CA GLN A 161 -10.12 7.33 24.87
C GLN A 161 -10.54 6.58 23.59
N ARG A 162 -10.73 5.27 23.71
CA ARG A 162 -11.28 4.41 22.66
C ARG A 162 -12.60 3.85 23.18
N GLU A 163 -13.71 4.29 22.56
CA GLU A 163 -15.09 3.90 22.87
C GLU A 163 -15.78 3.42 21.60
#